data_AF-A0A924YV70-F1
#
_entry.id   AF-A0A924YV70-F1
#
_cell.length_a   1.000
_cell.length_b   1.000
_cell.length_c   1.000
_cell.angle_alpha   90.00
_cell.angle_beta   90.00
_cell.angle_gamma   90.00
#
_symmetry.space_group_name_H-M   'P 1'
#
loop_
_entity.id
_entity.type
_entity.pdbx_description
1 polymer ?
#
loop_
_entity_poly.entity_id
_entity_poly.type
_entity_poly.pdbx_seq_one_letter_code
_entity_poly.pdbx_strand_id
1 'polypeptide(L)'
;MSSSVACRSPIERFLLEVSCLGYAAGCEVGSQKAEGRNMKAVLFRLCIFLFAFLLFVLWSDAASLAEDAIVAEFKVCDANGDGMLTEAEYLKRTGRERAVLLREFKVFDFDRDGQMTQEEFASVPVGQADELRGKLADPVVALSETAMARLAKEWKAWDKNEDDSLAAAEFKAADVSAQVRGLEATGFVDWDLNRDGLVSRQEAARVLDIAFGVRAPSGELLRDNIGRVVDWRTFLALKPDATGRVAREDYIKALGPNQKPETWFPTIFAAENERFDITAFSTSSHRTDPVQQFLAMDLDLSGSLTPAELAGLPAWGPPGKNWLAGFDDDKDGTYSLSEFLLIPHINLMAVWHGATDTNGDGKLSPEEFRFMPAPALAALTAEYFRRLDL
;
A
#
# COMPACT_ATOMS: atom_id res chain seq x y z
N MET A 1 3.23 28.88 -42.82
CA MET A 1 4.11 27.69 -42.77
C MET A 1 5.36 28.07 -42.00
N SER A 2 5.35 27.82 -40.70
CA SER A 2 6.53 27.84 -39.82
C SER A 2 6.13 27.01 -38.60
N SER A 3 6.72 25.83 -38.43
CA SER A 3 6.46 24.95 -37.31
C SER A 3 7.58 25.12 -36.28
N SER A 4 7.24 25.68 -35.13
CA SER A 4 8.11 25.75 -33.96
C SER A 4 8.29 24.36 -33.35
N VAL A 5 9.55 23.99 -33.09
CA VAL A 5 9.92 22.84 -32.28
C VAL A 5 9.63 23.18 -30.82
N ALA A 6 8.65 22.51 -30.21
CA ALA A 6 8.39 22.60 -28.78
C ALA A 6 9.33 21.66 -28.02
N CYS A 7 10.11 22.21 -27.09
CA CYS A 7 10.82 21.46 -26.06
C CYS A 7 9.82 20.68 -25.20
N ARG A 8 10.01 19.37 -25.08
CA ARG A 8 9.24 18.50 -24.17
C ARG A 8 9.78 18.61 -22.74
N SER A 9 8.89 18.49 -21.76
CA SER A 9 9.22 18.63 -20.33
C SER A 9 10.00 17.40 -19.81
N PRO A 10 10.78 17.54 -18.72
CA PRO A 10 11.57 16.46 -18.14
C PRO A 10 10.75 15.21 -17.75
N ILE A 11 9.45 15.38 -17.45
CA ILE A 11 8.53 14.32 -17.07
C ILE A 11 8.27 13.34 -18.22
N GLU A 12 8.22 13.81 -19.48
CA GLU A 12 8.03 12.92 -20.64
C GLU A 12 9.29 12.14 -21.02
N ARG A 13 10.48 12.57 -20.58
CA ARG A 13 11.74 11.86 -20.82
C ARG A 13 11.92 10.65 -19.90
N PHE A 14 11.47 10.75 -18.66
CA PHE A 14 11.66 9.69 -17.65
C PHE A 14 10.85 8.42 -17.97
N LEU A 15 9.71 8.54 -18.67
CA LEU A 15 8.84 7.40 -19.01
C LEU A 15 9.28 6.62 -20.26
N LEU A 16 10.23 7.12 -21.05
CA LEU A 16 10.63 6.53 -22.35
C LEU A 16 11.95 5.74 -22.32
N GLU A 17 12.83 5.98 -21.35
CA GLU A 17 14.19 5.38 -21.34
C GLU A 17 14.28 3.98 -20.70
N VAL A 18 13.22 3.47 -20.05
CA VAL A 18 13.23 2.13 -19.41
C VAL A 18 12.95 0.98 -20.42
N SER A 19 12.65 1.28 -21.69
CA SER A 19 12.14 0.29 -22.67
C SER A 19 13.20 -0.33 -23.61
N CYS A 20 14.50 -0.11 -23.41
CA CYS A 20 15.52 -0.58 -24.34
C CYS A 20 16.66 -1.33 -23.64
N LEU A 21 16.43 -2.55 -23.15
CA LEU A 21 17.51 -3.54 -22.95
C LEU A 21 16.91 -4.95 -22.84
N GLY A 22 17.16 -5.77 -23.87
CA GLY A 22 17.02 -7.23 -23.81
C GLY A 22 15.95 -7.82 -24.71
N TYR A 23 16.31 -8.17 -25.94
CA TYR A 23 16.19 -9.56 -26.46
C TYR A 23 16.71 -9.63 -27.90
N ALA A 24 17.84 -10.31 -28.09
CA ALA A 24 18.32 -10.75 -29.40
C ALA A 24 18.99 -12.12 -29.24
N ALA A 25 18.27 -13.18 -29.65
CA ALA A 25 18.83 -14.43 -30.19
C ALA A 25 17.67 -15.26 -30.75
N GLY A 26 17.72 -15.56 -32.05
CA GLY A 26 16.72 -16.38 -32.77
C GLY A 26 17.29 -17.67 -33.34
N CYS A 27 16.36 -18.54 -33.79
CA CYS A 27 16.43 -19.59 -34.84
C CYS A 27 17.48 -20.72 -34.69
N GLU A 28 17.29 -22.00 -35.07
CA GLU A 28 16.28 -22.72 -35.85
C GLU A 28 16.52 -24.26 -35.78
N VAL A 29 15.46 -25.05 -36.02
CA VAL A 29 15.36 -26.40 -36.67
C VAL A 29 15.94 -27.68 -36.01
N GLY A 30 15.11 -28.74 -35.97
CA GLY A 30 15.58 -30.11 -36.30
C GLY A 30 15.03 -31.28 -35.48
N SER A 31 14.09 -32.05 -36.05
CA SER A 31 13.54 -33.32 -35.56
C SER A 31 14.56 -34.48 -35.53
N GLN A 32 14.57 -35.29 -34.46
CA GLN A 32 14.44 -36.77 -34.51
C GLN A 32 14.69 -37.50 -33.17
N LYS A 33 13.91 -38.59 -33.00
CA LYS A 33 14.12 -39.82 -32.20
C LYS A 33 14.02 -39.79 -30.67
N ALA A 34 13.02 -40.53 -30.20
CA ALA A 34 12.65 -40.80 -28.82
C ALA A 34 13.28 -42.12 -28.35
N GLU A 35 14.41 -42.05 -27.66
CA GLU A 35 14.92 -43.06 -26.74
C GLU A 35 16.14 -42.45 -26.02
N GLY A 36 15.84 -41.58 -25.06
CA GLY A 36 16.82 -40.73 -24.35
C GLY A 36 16.20 -39.55 -23.58
N ARG A 37 14.86 -39.52 -23.46
CA ARG A 37 14.09 -38.38 -22.93
C ARG A 37 14.18 -38.21 -21.42
N ASN A 38 14.47 -39.25 -20.64
CA ASN A 38 14.49 -39.13 -19.18
C ASN A 38 15.75 -38.44 -18.63
N MET A 39 16.92 -38.67 -19.22
CA MET A 39 18.16 -38.10 -18.68
C MET A 39 18.30 -36.59 -19.01
N LYS A 40 17.87 -36.16 -20.20
CA LYS A 40 17.86 -34.73 -20.57
C LYS A 40 16.85 -33.92 -19.76
N ALA A 41 15.68 -34.49 -19.44
CA ALA A 41 14.69 -33.84 -18.59
C ALA A 41 15.15 -33.71 -17.13
N VAL A 42 15.87 -34.72 -16.61
CA VAL A 42 16.47 -34.67 -15.26
C VAL A 42 17.60 -33.65 -15.19
N LEU A 43 18.51 -33.63 -16.17
CA LEU A 43 19.59 -32.62 -16.24
C LEU A 43 19.03 -31.20 -16.43
N PHE A 44 17.98 -31.03 -17.22
CA PHE A 44 17.34 -29.72 -17.42
C PHE A 44 16.68 -29.20 -16.13
N ARG A 45 15.98 -30.07 -15.38
CA ARG A 45 15.43 -29.73 -14.06
C ARG A 45 16.52 -29.42 -13.04
N LEU A 46 17.62 -30.18 -13.03
CA LEU A 46 18.76 -29.92 -12.14
C LEU A 46 19.42 -28.57 -12.44
N CYS A 47 19.58 -28.22 -13.72
CA CYS A 47 20.11 -26.92 -14.14
C CYS A 47 19.19 -25.76 -13.76
N ILE A 48 17.87 -25.90 -13.89
CA ILE A 48 16.92 -24.88 -13.43
C ILE A 48 16.99 -24.70 -11.92
N PHE A 49 17.05 -25.79 -11.14
CA PHE A 49 17.20 -25.72 -9.69
C PHE A 49 18.52 -25.09 -9.27
N LEU A 50 19.64 -25.45 -9.91
CA LEU A 50 20.94 -24.83 -9.64
C LEU A 50 20.99 -23.36 -10.03
N PHE A 51 20.34 -22.98 -11.14
CA PHE A 51 20.27 -21.58 -11.58
C PHE A 51 19.35 -20.75 -10.69
N ALA A 52 18.21 -21.30 -10.26
CA ALA A 52 17.32 -20.66 -9.28
C ALA A 52 17.99 -20.54 -7.90
N PHE A 53 18.76 -21.54 -7.47
CA PHE A 53 19.53 -21.49 -6.23
C PHE A 53 20.67 -20.46 -6.32
N LEU A 54 21.39 -20.38 -7.44
CA LEU A 54 22.41 -19.35 -7.66
C LEU A 54 21.80 -17.95 -7.73
N LEU A 55 20.66 -17.78 -8.40
CA LEU A 55 19.93 -16.50 -8.41
C LEU A 55 19.43 -16.11 -7.02
N PHE A 56 18.96 -17.07 -6.22
CA PHE A 56 18.55 -16.84 -4.84
C PHE A 56 19.72 -16.43 -3.95
N VAL A 57 20.87 -17.11 -4.05
CA VAL A 57 22.09 -16.76 -3.30
C VAL A 57 22.62 -15.39 -3.73
N LEU A 58 22.70 -15.11 -5.03
CA LEU A 58 23.15 -13.82 -5.55
C LEU A 58 22.20 -12.66 -5.19
N TRP A 59 20.89 -12.92 -5.13
CA TRP A 59 19.90 -11.93 -4.70
C TRP A 59 19.95 -11.70 -3.18
N SER A 60 20.16 -12.75 -2.39
CA SER A 60 20.35 -12.66 -0.94
C SER A 60 21.60 -11.84 -0.57
N ASP A 61 22.73 -12.07 -1.28
CA ASP A 61 23.97 -11.32 -1.05
C ASP A 61 23.85 -9.84 -1.46
N ALA A 62 23.07 -9.54 -2.53
CA ALA A 62 22.84 -8.17 -2.96
C ALA A 62 21.95 -7.38 -1.99
N ALA A 63 20.92 -8.02 -1.42
CA ALA A 63 20.06 -7.40 -0.41
C ALA A 63 20.84 -7.10 0.88
N SER A 64 21.68 -8.04 1.35
CA SER A 64 22.50 -7.82 2.56
C SER A 64 23.53 -6.71 2.37
N LEU A 65 24.19 -6.64 1.19
CA LEU A 65 25.15 -5.58 0.89
C LEU A 65 24.51 -4.18 0.84
N ALA A 66 23.23 -4.11 0.49
CA ALA A 66 22.52 -2.85 0.34
C ALA A 66 21.87 -2.39 1.66
N GLU A 67 21.41 -3.33 2.50
CA GLU A 67 21.08 -3.05 3.92
C GLU A 67 22.31 -2.52 4.66
N ASP A 68 23.48 -3.16 4.47
CA ASP A 68 24.76 -2.70 4.99
C ASP A 68 25.12 -1.29 4.51
N ALA A 69 24.69 -0.88 3.30
CA ALA A 69 24.95 0.44 2.75
C ALA A 69 24.15 1.55 3.45
N ILE A 70 22.88 1.31 3.80
CA ILE A 70 22.06 2.27 4.57
C ILE A 70 22.63 2.42 5.99
N VAL A 71 22.96 1.30 6.63
CA VAL A 71 23.60 1.30 7.96
C VAL A 71 24.94 2.04 7.93
N ALA A 72 25.74 1.83 6.87
CA ALA A 72 27.01 2.53 6.70
C ALA A 72 26.82 4.02 6.47
N GLU A 73 25.84 4.44 5.65
CA GLU A 73 25.54 5.85 5.43
C GLU A 73 25.06 6.54 6.71
N PHE A 74 24.19 5.89 7.48
CA PHE A 74 23.74 6.36 8.79
C PHE A 74 24.92 6.61 9.72
N LYS A 75 25.82 5.61 9.88
CA LYS A 75 27.02 5.72 10.73
C LYS A 75 28.01 6.79 10.27
N VAL A 76 28.05 7.11 8.98
CA VAL A 76 28.88 8.21 8.45
C VAL A 76 28.29 9.57 8.85
N CYS A 77 26.96 9.66 8.93
CA CYS A 77 26.28 10.88 9.33
C CYS A 77 26.30 11.07 10.85
N ASP A 78 26.14 9.98 11.62
CA ASP A 78 26.17 9.93 13.09
C ASP A 78 27.59 10.21 13.60
N ALA A 79 27.90 11.50 13.74
CA ALA A 79 29.26 11.95 14.02
C ALA A 79 29.63 11.79 15.49
N ASN A 80 28.64 11.77 16.39
CA ASN A 80 28.83 11.62 17.82
C ASN A 80 28.67 10.15 18.31
N GLY A 81 28.11 9.27 17.47
CA GLY A 81 27.95 7.84 17.73
C GLY A 81 26.84 7.53 18.74
N ASP A 82 25.84 8.41 18.89
CA ASP A 82 24.74 8.23 19.84
C ASP A 82 23.57 7.40 19.29
N GLY A 83 23.64 7.02 18.02
CA GLY A 83 22.62 6.22 17.34
C GLY A 83 21.43 7.03 16.83
N MET A 84 21.52 8.36 16.86
CA MET A 84 20.52 9.29 16.34
C MET A 84 21.19 10.32 15.43
N LEU A 85 20.46 10.83 14.43
CA LEU A 85 20.96 11.92 13.59
C LEU A 85 20.27 13.22 13.97
N THR A 86 21.05 14.21 14.37
CA THR A 86 20.53 15.59 14.40
C THR A 86 20.37 16.13 12.97
N GLU A 87 19.55 17.18 12.80
CA GLU A 87 19.44 17.88 11.50
C GLU A 87 20.82 18.27 10.95
N ALA A 88 21.70 18.79 11.82
CA ALA A 88 23.04 19.20 11.43
C ALA A 88 23.93 18.04 10.93
N GLU A 89 23.72 16.83 11.44
CA GLU A 89 24.39 15.61 11.00
C GLU A 89 23.82 15.09 9.68
N TYR A 90 22.49 15.01 9.58
CA TYR A 90 21.80 14.58 8.36
C TYR A 90 22.15 15.47 7.16
N LEU A 91 22.27 16.78 7.36
CA LEU A 91 22.61 17.74 6.30
C LEU A 91 24.04 17.64 5.77
N LYS A 92 24.91 16.82 6.37
CA LYS A 92 26.26 16.55 5.86
C LYS A 92 26.26 15.54 4.71
N ARG A 93 25.13 14.88 4.42
CA ARG A 93 24.99 13.98 3.28
C ARG A 93 25.37 14.68 1.98
N THR A 94 26.24 14.03 1.21
CA THR A 94 26.74 14.56 -0.06
C THR A 94 25.89 14.08 -1.23
N GLY A 95 25.91 14.81 -2.35
CA GLY A 95 25.19 14.40 -3.57
C GLY A 95 23.70 14.77 -3.62
N ARG A 96 23.19 15.53 -2.63
CA ARG A 96 21.82 16.07 -2.63
C ARG A 96 21.79 17.55 -2.32
N GLU A 97 20.75 18.21 -2.78
CA GLU A 97 20.51 19.62 -2.46
C GLU A 97 20.10 19.78 -0.99
N ARG A 98 20.61 20.82 -0.32
CA ARG A 98 20.35 21.07 1.09
C ARG A 98 18.85 21.20 1.41
N ALA A 99 18.08 21.84 0.52
CA ALA A 99 16.63 22.00 0.70
C ALA A 99 15.89 20.65 0.70
N VAL A 100 16.29 19.73 -0.18
CA VAL A 100 15.74 18.37 -0.25
C VAL A 100 16.04 17.60 1.04
N LEU A 101 17.27 17.72 1.56
CA LEU A 101 17.65 17.06 2.81
C LEU A 101 16.87 17.63 4.01
N LEU A 102 16.69 18.95 4.09
CA LEU A 102 15.88 19.59 5.14
C LEU A 102 14.43 19.07 5.13
N ARG A 103 13.83 19.01 3.93
CA ARG A 103 12.49 18.45 3.75
C ARG A 103 12.43 17.00 4.22
N GLU A 104 13.35 16.16 3.75
CA GLU A 104 13.38 14.74 4.14
C GLU A 104 13.50 14.59 5.65
N PHE A 105 14.41 15.32 6.30
CA PHE A 105 14.56 15.30 7.75
C PHE A 105 13.23 15.60 8.44
N LYS A 106 12.56 16.70 8.06
CA LYS A 106 11.28 17.11 8.66
C LYS A 106 10.14 16.11 8.41
N VAL A 107 10.12 15.46 7.24
CA VAL A 107 9.05 14.52 6.87
C VAL A 107 9.19 13.17 7.57
N PHE A 108 10.43 12.73 7.79
CA PHE A 108 10.75 11.39 8.28
C PHE A 108 11.20 11.35 9.74
N ASP A 109 11.37 12.49 10.41
CA ASP A 109 11.30 12.64 11.88
C ASP A 109 9.84 12.47 12.31
N PHE A 110 9.42 11.23 12.53
CA PHE A 110 8.01 10.86 12.71
C PHE A 110 7.49 11.26 14.09
N ASP A 111 8.32 11.20 15.12
CA ASP A 111 7.94 11.61 16.47
C ASP A 111 8.19 13.10 16.76
N ARG A 112 8.81 13.81 15.80
CA ARG A 112 9.07 15.25 15.83
C ARG A 112 9.97 15.65 17.00
N ASP A 113 10.90 14.78 17.39
CA ASP A 113 11.83 15.04 18.49
C ASP A 113 13.07 15.85 18.06
N GLY A 114 13.21 16.13 16.77
CA GLY A 114 14.32 16.88 16.17
C GLY A 114 15.56 16.02 15.95
N GLN A 115 15.43 14.71 16.06
CA GLN A 115 16.42 13.69 15.75
C GLN A 115 15.81 12.69 14.76
N MET A 116 16.66 11.91 14.09
CA MET A 116 16.21 10.80 13.25
C MET A 116 16.85 9.52 13.73
N THR A 117 16.04 8.51 14.05
CA THR A 117 16.53 7.17 14.32
C THR A 117 17.02 6.48 13.04
N GLN A 118 17.70 5.34 13.18
CA GLN A 118 18.09 4.53 12.02
C GLN A 118 16.88 4.02 11.24
N GLU A 119 15.79 3.67 11.93
CA GLU A 119 14.54 3.22 11.31
C GLU A 119 13.88 4.33 10.49
N GLU A 120 13.85 5.55 11.02
CA GLU A 120 13.35 6.74 10.32
C GLU A 120 14.21 7.07 9.11
N PHE A 121 15.53 7.05 9.27
CA PHE A 121 16.49 7.25 8.18
C PHE A 121 16.29 6.24 7.05
N ALA A 122 16.05 4.96 7.39
CA ALA A 122 15.81 3.91 6.40
C ALA A 122 14.49 4.11 5.65
N SER A 123 13.51 4.86 6.18
CA SER A 123 12.23 5.09 5.50
C SER A 123 12.29 6.12 4.37
N VAL A 124 13.38 6.89 4.25
CA VAL A 124 13.54 7.94 3.24
C VAL A 124 13.65 7.33 1.83
N PRO A 125 12.69 7.57 0.93
CA PRO A 125 12.57 6.79 -0.31
C PRO A 125 13.53 7.25 -1.42
N VAL A 126 13.97 8.50 -1.38
CA VAL A 126 14.79 9.09 -2.44
C VAL A 126 16.16 8.44 -2.42
N GLY A 127 16.62 7.96 -3.58
CA GLY A 127 17.95 7.37 -3.77
C GLY A 127 18.16 5.98 -3.15
N GLN A 128 17.09 5.35 -2.65
CA GLN A 128 17.10 3.98 -2.12
C GLN A 128 16.18 3.09 -2.95
N ALA A 129 16.60 1.83 -3.14
CA ALA A 129 15.73 0.82 -3.73
C ALA A 129 14.57 0.51 -2.78
N ASP A 130 13.39 0.19 -3.33
CA ASP A 130 12.18 -0.08 -2.54
C ASP A 130 12.40 -1.17 -1.48
N GLU A 131 13.20 -2.18 -1.80
CA GLU A 131 13.48 -3.33 -0.92
C GLU A 131 14.26 -2.97 0.35
N LEU A 132 14.88 -1.78 0.36
CA LEU A 132 15.72 -1.32 1.45
C LEU A 132 15.01 -0.30 2.35
N ARG A 133 13.81 0.13 1.95
CA ARG A 133 13.08 1.12 2.73
C ARG A 133 12.60 0.51 4.04
N GLY A 134 12.81 1.28 5.10
CA GLY A 134 12.37 0.97 6.45
C GLY A 134 10.85 0.96 6.60
N LYS A 135 10.39 0.51 7.77
CA LYS A 135 8.97 0.49 8.11
C LYS A 135 8.45 1.93 8.26
N LEU A 136 7.41 2.26 7.50
CA LEU A 136 6.64 3.49 7.61
C LEU A 136 5.50 3.32 8.63
N ALA A 137 5.28 4.35 9.46
CA ALA A 137 4.11 4.44 10.31
C ALA A 137 2.87 4.78 9.47
N ASP A 138 2.12 3.75 9.06
CA ASP A 138 0.91 3.90 8.27
C ASP A 138 -0.29 4.29 9.17
N PRO A 139 -0.92 5.45 8.96
CA PRO A 139 -2.02 5.92 9.80
C PRO A 139 -3.25 5.01 9.76
N VAL A 140 -3.50 4.29 8.64
CA VAL A 140 -4.63 3.36 8.54
C VAL A 140 -4.36 2.09 9.35
N VAL A 141 -3.11 1.62 9.37
CA VAL A 141 -2.69 0.52 10.26
C VAL A 141 -2.83 0.96 11.72
N ALA A 142 -2.41 2.17 12.06
CA ALA A 142 -2.55 2.72 13.41
C ALA A 142 -4.02 2.80 13.88
N LEU A 143 -4.97 3.08 12.98
CA LEU A 143 -6.41 3.01 13.29
C LEU A 143 -6.86 1.58 13.65
N SER A 144 -6.42 0.58 12.89
CA SER A 144 -6.69 -0.84 13.18
C SER A 144 -6.10 -1.25 14.53
N GLU A 145 -4.83 -0.93 14.77
CA GLU A 145 -4.12 -1.23 16.02
C GLU A 145 -4.76 -0.54 17.22
N THR A 146 -5.19 0.71 17.08
CA THR A 146 -5.91 1.45 18.13
C THR A 146 -7.25 0.81 18.46
N ALA A 147 -8.01 0.38 17.45
CA ALA A 147 -9.26 -0.34 17.66
C ALA A 147 -9.01 -1.68 18.38
N MET A 148 -7.97 -2.42 17.99
CA MET A 148 -7.61 -3.68 18.63
C MET A 148 -7.16 -3.48 20.07
N ALA A 149 -6.35 -2.45 20.35
CA ALA A 149 -5.92 -2.11 21.70
C ALA A 149 -7.11 -1.76 22.61
N ARG A 150 -8.16 -1.14 22.08
CA ARG A 150 -9.42 -0.91 22.82
C ARG A 150 -10.13 -2.22 23.12
N LEU A 151 -10.32 -3.11 22.14
CA LEU A 151 -10.94 -4.42 22.38
C LEU A 151 -10.14 -5.25 23.40
N ALA A 152 -8.81 -5.23 23.30
CA ALA A 152 -7.92 -5.99 24.18
C ALA A 152 -8.05 -5.59 25.67
N LYS A 153 -8.37 -4.32 25.96
CA LYS A 153 -8.59 -3.84 27.34
C LYS A 153 -9.82 -4.47 27.99
N GLU A 154 -10.87 -4.67 27.21
CA GLU A 154 -12.15 -5.20 27.69
C GLU A 154 -12.24 -6.74 27.54
N TRP A 155 -11.36 -7.36 26.76
CA TRP A 155 -11.40 -8.78 26.41
C TRP A 155 -11.59 -9.70 27.62
N LYS A 156 -10.79 -9.50 28.67
CA LYS A 156 -10.88 -10.32 29.90
C LYS A 156 -12.22 -10.16 30.63
N ALA A 157 -12.89 -9.02 30.48
CA ALA A 157 -14.21 -8.83 31.06
C ALA A 157 -15.30 -9.57 30.27
N TRP A 158 -15.07 -9.82 28.98
CA TRP A 158 -16.00 -10.49 28.07
C TRP A 158 -15.84 -12.02 28.08
N ASP A 159 -14.60 -12.49 28.09
CA ASP A 159 -14.21 -13.89 28.22
C ASP A 159 -14.49 -14.38 29.66
N LYS A 160 -15.63 -15.04 29.86
CA LYS A 160 -16.12 -15.46 31.19
C LYS A 160 -15.56 -16.81 31.61
N ASN A 161 -15.23 -17.66 30.65
CA ASN A 161 -14.67 -18.98 30.91
C ASN A 161 -13.13 -18.98 30.92
N GLU A 162 -12.51 -17.84 30.64
CA GLU A 162 -11.06 -17.59 30.65
C GLU A 162 -10.30 -18.49 29.65
N ASP A 163 -10.90 -18.74 28.47
CA ASP A 163 -10.30 -19.54 27.40
C ASP A 163 -9.56 -18.72 26.31
N ASP A 164 -9.45 -17.41 26.53
CA ASP A 164 -8.85 -16.40 25.64
C ASP A 164 -9.55 -16.26 24.27
N SER A 165 -10.77 -16.80 24.16
CA SER A 165 -11.66 -16.64 23.01
C SER A 165 -13.04 -16.17 23.48
N LEU A 166 -13.89 -15.76 22.54
CA LEU A 166 -15.28 -15.40 22.84
C LEU A 166 -16.22 -16.38 22.16
N ALA A 167 -16.99 -17.13 22.94
CA ALA A 167 -18.11 -17.89 22.41
C ALA A 167 -19.24 -16.95 21.96
N ALA A 168 -20.17 -17.44 21.13
CA ALA A 168 -21.26 -16.63 20.59
C ALA A 168 -22.10 -15.88 21.64
N ALA A 169 -22.27 -16.47 22.83
CA ALA A 169 -22.98 -15.82 23.94
C ALA A 169 -22.18 -14.67 24.55
N GLU A 170 -20.86 -14.84 24.74
CA GLU A 170 -19.96 -13.82 25.29
C GLU A 170 -19.79 -12.67 24.31
N PHE A 171 -19.57 -12.97 23.03
CA PHE A 171 -19.50 -11.99 21.96
C PHE A 171 -20.75 -11.12 21.90
N LYS A 172 -21.94 -11.74 21.99
CA LYS A 172 -23.22 -11.02 21.98
C LYS A 172 -23.43 -10.19 23.25
N ALA A 173 -23.08 -10.74 24.42
CA ALA A 173 -23.23 -10.03 25.69
C ALA A 173 -22.29 -8.83 25.81
N ALA A 174 -21.09 -8.92 25.21
CA ALA A 174 -20.10 -7.86 25.14
C ALA A 174 -20.42 -6.77 24.10
N ASP A 175 -21.34 -7.06 23.18
CA ASP A 175 -21.68 -6.19 22.04
C ASP A 175 -20.41 -5.77 21.27
N VAL A 176 -19.53 -6.73 20.97
CA VAL A 176 -18.18 -6.50 20.41
C VAL A 176 -18.25 -5.66 19.12
N SER A 177 -19.20 -5.97 18.23
CA SER A 177 -19.42 -5.23 16.98
C SER A 177 -19.66 -3.74 17.21
N ALA A 178 -20.43 -3.37 18.25
CA ALA A 178 -20.73 -1.98 18.56
C ALA A 178 -19.56 -1.22 19.20
N GLN A 179 -18.53 -1.93 19.66
CA GLN A 179 -17.32 -1.31 20.19
C GLN A 179 -16.52 -0.62 19.09
N VAL A 180 -16.73 -0.95 17.82
CA VAL A 180 -15.98 -0.42 16.69
C VAL A 180 -16.93 0.24 15.70
N ARG A 181 -16.73 1.54 15.51
CA ARG A 181 -17.55 2.34 14.58
C ARG A 181 -17.50 1.75 13.18
N GLY A 182 -18.66 1.59 12.56
CA GLY A 182 -18.82 1.01 11.22
C GLY A 182 -19.03 -0.50 11.21
N LEU A 183 -18.79 -1.20 12.33
CA LEU A 183 -18.99 -2.65 12.43
C LEU A 183 -20.30 -3.04 13.14
N GLU A 184 -21.16 -2.09 13.48
CA GLU A 184 -22.40 -2.32 14.23
C GLU A 184 -23.36 -3.31 13.54
N ALA A 185 -23.28 -3.43 12.21
CA ALA A 185 -24.09 -4.35 11.42
C ALA A 185 -23.49 -5.76 11.30
N THR A 186 -22.26 -6.00 11.79
CA THR A 186 -21.60 -7.32 11.75
C THR A 186 -22.06 -8.20 12.90
N GLY A 187 -22.16 -9.50 12.65
CA GLY A 187 -22.51 -10.51 13.64
C GLY A 187 -21.36 -11.45 13.94
N PHE A 188 -21.58 -12.37 14.90
CA PHE A 188 -20.59 -13.38 15.31
C PHE A 188 -19.94 -14.12 14.13
N VAL A 189 -20.73 -14.48 13.12
CA VAL A 189 -20.25 -15.23 11.93
C VAL A 189 -19.24 -14.41 11.09
N ASP A 190 -19.30 -13.08 11.14
CA ASP A 190 -18.32 -12.23 10.46
C ASP A 190 -16.98 -12.18 11.20
N TRP A 191 -16.99 -12.50 12.50
CA TRP A 191 -15.82 -12.49 13.40
C TRP A 191 -15.20 -13.87 13.61
N ASP A 192 -15.99 -14.94 13.55
CA ASP A 192 -15.53 -16.34 13.58
C ASP A 192 -15.10 -16.75 12.15
N LEU A 193 -13.87 -16.38 11.79
CA LEU A 193 -13.36 -16.53 10.42
C LEU A 193 -13.07 -17.99 10.07
N ASN A 194 -12.63 -18.79 11.04
CA ASN A 194 -12.32 -20.21 10.82
C ASN A 194 -13.56 -21.13 11.00
N ARG A 195 -14.67 -20.59 11.52
CA ARG A 195 -15.94 -21.28 11.79
C ARG A 195 -15.84 -22.38 12.84
N ASP A 196 -14.99 -22.19 13.85
CA ASP A 196 -14.84 -23.11 14.97
C ASP A 196 -15.84 -22.86 16.12
N GLY A 197 -16.65 -21.80 16.01
CA GLY A 197 -17.65 -21.42 17.00
C GLY A 197 -17.10 -20.54 18.13
N LEU A 198 -15.86 -20.07 18.00
CA LEU A 198 -15.20 -19.12 18.89
C LEU A 198 -14.65 -17.94 18.09
N VAL A 199 -14.51 -16.78 18.73
CA VAL A 199 -13.79 -15.63 18.18
C VAL A 199 -12.51 -15.46 18.98
N SER A 200 -11.38 -15.80 18.36
CA SER A 200 -10.06 -15.58 18.95
C SER A 200 -9.62 -14.12 18.80
N ARG A 201 -8.62 -13.68 19.59
CA ARG A 201 -7.99 -12.37 19.41
C ARG A 201 -7.39 -12.17 18.02
N GLN A 202 -6.87 -13.25 17.43
CA GLN A 202 -6.29 -13.21 16.10
C GLN A 202 -7.36 -12.96 15.03
N GLU A 203 -8.54 -13.54 15.19
CA GLU A 203 -9.66 -13.28 14.29
C GLU A 203 -10.22 -11.89 14.46
N ALA A 204 -10.37 -11.41 15.69
CA ALA A 204 -10.73 -10.02 15.97
C ALA A 204 -9.76 -9.04 15.28
N ALA A 205 -8.44 -9.26 15.42
CA ALA A 205 -7.43 -8.45 14.74
C ALA A 205 -7.56 -8.53 13.20
N ARG A 206 -7.81 -9.72 12.64
CA ARG A 206 -8.03 -9.88 11.18
C ARG A 206 -9.28 -9.17 10.69
N VAL A 207 -10.38 -9.20 11.44
CA VAL A 207 -11.59 -8.46 11.09
C VAL A 207 -11.34 -6.96 11.11
N LEU A 208 -10.60 -6.45 12.10
CA LEU A 208 -10.22 -5.04 12.13
C LEU A 208 -9.35 -4.66 10.94
N ASP A 209 -8.35 -5.48 10.59
CA ASP A 209 -7.54 -5.27 9.39
C ASP A 209 -8.39 -5.24 8.10
N ILE A 210 -9.41 -6.10 7.99
CA ILE A 210 -10.34 -6.10 6.86
C ILE A 210 -11.23 -4.85 6.87
N ALA A 211 -11.69 -4.44 8.06
CA ALA A 211 -12.57 -3.29 8.24
C ALA A 211 -11.88 -1.95 7.99
N PHE A 212 -10.59 -1.86 8.28
CA PHE A 212 -9.77 -0.68 7.99
C PHE A 212 -9.08 -0.74 6.62
N GLY A 213 -9.24 -1.82 5.85
CA GLY A 213 -8.60 -1.94 4.52
C GLY A 213 -7.09 -2.17 4.57
N VAL A 214 -6.58 -2.72 5.67
CA VAL A 214 -5.22 -3.26 5.78
C VAL A 214 -5.13 -4.60 5.04
N ARG A 215 -6.20 -5.40 5.09
CA ARG A 215 -6.31 -6.69 4.40
C ARG A 215 -7.55 -6.80 3.53
N ALA A 216 -7.45 -7.59 2.47
CA ALA A 216 -8.61 -8.09 1.75
C ALA A 216 -9.37 -9.13 2.60
N PRO A 217 -10.66 -9.38 2.35
CA PRO A 217 -11.42 -10.43 3.05
C PRO A 217 -10.82 -11.84 2.94
N SER A 218 -10.09 -12.11 1.86
CA SER A 218 -9.34 -13.36 1.64
C SER A 218 -8.01 -13.44 2.41
N GLY A 219 -7.56 -12.35 3.04
CA GLY A 219 -6.44 -12.29 3.96
C GLY A 219 -5.18 -11.57 3.45
N GLU A 220 -5.10 -11.26 2.16
CA GLU A 220 -3.96 -10.60 1.54
C GLU A 220 -3.76 -9.19 2.06
N LEU A 221 -2.50 -8.78 2.25
CA LEU A 221 -2.15 -7.42 2.64
C LEU A 221 -2.35 -6.45 1.47
N LEU A 222 -3.13 -5.42 1.70
CA LEU A 222 -3.39 -4.34 0.74
C LEU A 222 -2.41 -3.17 0.89
N ARG A 223 -1.57 -3.22 1.93
CA ARG A 223 -0.56 -2.22 2.26
C ARG A 223 0.73 -2.94 2.63
N ASP A 224 1.87 -2.41 2.26
CA ASP A 224 3.17 -2.93 2.73
C ASP A 224 3.83 -2.00 3.74
N ASN A 225 4.92 -2.49 4.33
CA ASN A 225 5.67 -1.80 5.37
C ASN A 225 6.34 -0.52 4.88
N ILE A 226 6.48 -0.29 3.57
CA ILE A 226 7.13 0.92 3.03
C ILE A 226 6.11 1.98 2.61
N GLY A 227 4.82 1.77 2.92
CA GLY A 227 3.73 2.69 2.64
C GLY A 227 3.09 2.55 1.26
N ARG A 228 3.43 1.51 0.47
CA ARG A 228 2.74 1.28 -0.80
C ARG A 228 1.39 0.63 -0.58
N VAL A 229 0.44 1.03 -1.41
CA VAL A 229 -0.97 0.67 -1.29
C VAL A 229 -1.43 0.01 -2.59
N VAL A 230 -2.08 -1.15 -2.49
CA VAL A 230 -2.68 -1.84 -3.65
C VAL A 230 -3.84 -1.01 -4.19
N ASP A 231 -3.94 -0.85 -5.51
CA ASP A 231 -5.12 -0.23 -6.14
C ASP A 231 -6.29 -1.23 -6.16
N TRP A 232 -6.82 -1.54 -4.98
CA TRP A 232 -7.90 -2.51 -4.79
C TRP A 232 -9.21 -2.02 -5.44
N ARG A 233 -9.40 -0.70 -5.52
CA ARG A 233 -10.47 -0.06 -6.30
C ARG A 233 -10.46 -0.54 -7.75
N THR A 234 -9.30 -0.53 -8.42
CA THR A 234 -9.20 -1.05 -9.79
C THR A 234 -9.50 -2.54 -9.84
N PHE A 235 -8.98 -3.35 -8.90
CA PHE A 235 -9.29 -4.78 -8.84
C PHE A 235 -10.80 -5.04 -8.72
N LEU A 236 -11.50 -4.31 -7.85
CA LEU A 236 -12.95 -4.43 -7.68
C LEU A 236 -13.71 -3.99 -8.94
N ALA A 237 -13.23 -2.96 -9.64
CA ALA A 237 -13.83 -2.49 -10.89
C ALA A 237 -13.75 -3.53 -12.02
N LEU A 238 -12.80 -4.48 -11.96
CA LEU A 238 -12.71 -5.61 -12.87
C LEU A 238 -13.77 -6.69 -12.63
N LYS A 239 -14.60 -6.53 -11.59
CA LYS A 239 -15.72 -7.42 -11.21
C LYS A 239 -15.27 -8.88 -11.10
N PRO A 240 -14.42 -9.21 -10.11
CA PRO A 240 -14.06 -10.60 -9.83
C PRO A 240 -15.31 -11.47 -9.68
N ASP A 241 -15.23 -12.72 -10.14
CA ASP A 241 -16.33 -13.67 -10.01
C ASP A 241 -16.56 -14.10 -8.55
N ALA A 242 -17.53 -15.00 -8.33
CA ALA A 242 -17.85 -15.52 -6.99
C ALA A 242 -16.67 -16.24 -6.30
N THR A 243 -15.62 -16.61 -7.02
CA THR A 243 -14.38 -17.19 -6.48
C THR A 243 -13.28 -16.15 -6.25
N GLY A 244 -13.57 -14.86 -6.46
CA GLY A 244 -12.62 -13.77 -6.32
C GLY A 244 -11.62 -13.67 -7.47
N ARG A 245 -11.93 -14.26 -8.64
CA ARG A 245 -11.01 -14.30 -9.79
C ARG A 245 -11.49 -13.40 -10.93
N VAL A 246 -10.53 -12.73 -11.56
CA VAL A 246 -10.74 -11.87 -12.73
C VAL A 246 -10.22 -12.58 -13.98
N ALA A 247 -11.00 -12.55 -15.05
CA ALA A 247 -10.57 -13.09 -16.34
C ALA A 247 -9.60 -12.15 -17.06
N ARG A 248 -8.62 -12.72 -17.76
CA ARG A 248 -7.62 -11.97 -18.54
C ARG A 248 -8.27 -11.01 -19.55
N GLU A 249 -9.34 -11.46 -20.18
CA GLU A 249 -10.09 -10.70 -21.19
C GLU A 249 -10.73 -9.43 -20.59
N ASP A 250 -11.30 -9.54 -19.40
CA ASP A 250 -11.91 -8.41 -18.68
C ASP A 250 -10.85 -7.37 -18.30
N TYR A 251 -9.67 -7.83 -17.87
CA TYR A 251 -8.54 -6.96 -17.58
C TYR A 251 -8.04 -6.20 -18.82
N ILE A 252 -7.85 -6.89 -19.95
CA ILE A 252 -7.46 -6.26 -21.23
C ILE A 252 -8.48 -5.22 -21.66
N LYS A 253 -9.76 -5.56 -21.56
CA LYS A 253 -10.85 -4.66 -21.92
C LYS A 253 -10.86 -3.41 -21.04
N ALA A 254 -10.55 -3.54 -19.75
CA ALA A 254 -10.49 -2.43 -18.81
C ALA A 254 -9.30 -1.49 -19.04
N LEU A 255 -8.14 -1.99 -19.49
CA LEU A 255 -6.96 -1.17 -19.81
C LEU A 255 -7.19 -0.21 -21.01
N GLY A 256 -8.13 -0.56 -21.90
CA GLY A 256 -8.44 0.22 -23.09
C GLY A 256 -7.43 0.04 -24.24
N PRO A 257 -7.72 0.57 -25.43
CA PRO A 257 -7.03 0.23 -26.68
C PRO A 257 -5.60 0.78 -26.81
N ASN A 258 -5.19 1.71 -25.93
CA ASN A 258 -3.90 2.41 -26.04
C ASN A 258 -2.83 1.90 -25.08
N GLN A 259 -3.19 1.00 -24.17
CA GLN A 259 -2.26 0.38 -23.24
C GLN A 259 -1.67 -0.87 -23.86
N LYS A 260 -0.38 -1.13 -23.63
CA LYS A 260 0.29 -2.38 -24.03
C LYS A 260 0.13 -3.38 -22.89
N PRO A 261 -0.81 -4.32 -22.99
CA PRO A 261 -1.10 -5.20 -21.88
C PRO A 261 0.12 -6.09 -21.55
N GLU A 262 1.02 -6.31 -22.51
CA GLU A 262 2.30 -7.03 -22.41
C GLU A 262 3.29 -6.45 -21.41
N THR A 263 3.16 -5.17 -21.05
CA THR A 263 4.04 -4.53 -20.06
C THR A 263 3.64 -4.89 -18.62
N TRP A 264 2.38 -5.25 -18.41
CA TRP A 264 1.80 -5.58 -17.10
C TRP A 264 1.53 -7.08 -16.94
N PHE A 265 1.43 -7.80 -18.06
CA PHE A 265 1.12 -9.23 -18.06
C PHE A 265 2.11 -10.14 -17.34
N PRO A 266 3.45 -9.98 -17.46
CA PRO A 266 4.38 -10.97 -16.92
C PRO A 266 4.33 -11.08 -15.39
N THR A 267 3.84 -10.05 -14.69
CA THR A 267 3.84 -9.98 -13.23
C THR A 267 2.56 -10.52 -12.58
N ILE A 268 1.43 -10.52 -13.28
CA ILE A 268 0.12 -10.98 -12.76
C ILE A 268 -0.27 -12.34 -13.33
N PHE A 269 0.04 -12.57 -14.60
CA PHE A 269 -0.31 -13.81 -15.30
C PHE A 269 0.96 -14.62 -15.56
N ALA A 270 1.12 -15.73 -14.85
CA ALA A 270 1.95 -16.81 -15.38
C ALA A 270 1.39 -17.22 -16.75
N ALA A 271 2.26 -17.58 -17.70
CA ALA A 271 1.90 -17.81 -19.11
C ALA A 271 0.76 -18.82 -19.36
N GLU A 272 0.37 -19.59 -18.34
CA GLU A 272 -0.66 -20.64 -18.40
C GLU A 272 -1.98 -20.25 -17.70
N ASN A 273 -2.05 -19.11 -17.01
CA ASN A 273 -3.24 -18.70 -16.25
C ASN A 273 -4.12 -17.73 -17.05
N GLU A 274 -5.36 -18.10 -17.34
CA GLU A 274 -6.37 -17.21 -17.97
C GLU A 274 -7.09 -16.31 -16.95
N ARG A 275 -6.85 -16.52 -15.65
CA ARG A 275 -7.48 -15.77 -14.55
C ARG A 275 -6.46 -15.48 -13.45
N PHE A 276 -6.72 -14.44 -12.68
CA PHE A 276 -5.91 -14.08 -11.50
C PHE A 276 -6.82 -13.65 -10.34
N ASP A 277 -6.31 -13.72 -9.12
CA ASP A 277 -7.00 -13.30 -7.89
C ASP A 277 -6.29 -12.09 -7.26
N ILE A 278 -6.77 -11.67 -6.09
CA ILE A 278 -6.19 -10.54 -5.36
C ILE A 278 -4.77 -10.86 -4.85
N THR A 279 -4.43 -12.13 -4.59
CA THR A 279 -3.05 -12.52 -4.27
C THR A 279 -2.12 -12.12 -5.43
N ALA A 280 -2.40 -12.62 -6.65
CA ALA A 280 -1.57 -12.29 -7.81
C ALA A 280 -1.56 -10.79 -8.13
N PHE A 281 -2.70 -10.10 -7.96
CA PHE A 281 -2.81 -8.67 -8.20
C PHE A 281 -1.99 -7.85 -7.18
N SER A 282 -2.08 -8.18 -5.89
CA SER A 282 -1.41 -7.45 -4.81
C SER A 282 0.11 -7.61 -4.82
N THR A 283 0.65 -8.68 -5.43
CA THR A 283 2.10 -8.87 -5.59
C THR A 283 2.66 -8.26 -6.88
N SER A 284 1.81 -7.65 -7.70
CA SER A 284 2.21 -7.04 -8.96
C SER A 284 2.53 -5.55 -8.84
N SER A 285 2.74 -4.89 -9.98
CA SER A 285 2.95 -3.44 -10.08
C SER A 285 1.70 -2.59 -9.85
N HIS A 286 0.54 -3.18 -9.52
CA HIS A 286 -0.69 -2.45 -9.14
C HIS A 286 -0.66 -1.93 -7.71
N ARG A 287 0.46 -1.29 -7.37
CA ARG A 287 0.64 -0.57 -6.12
C ARG A 287 0.96 0.88 -6.43
N THR A 288 0.37 1.77 -5.68
CA THR A 288 0.79 3.16 -5.64
C THR A 288 1.78 3.37 -4.52
N ASP A 289 2.67 4.34 -4.69
CA ASP A 289 3.56 4.85 -3.65
C ASP A 289 3.11 6.26 -3.23
N PRO A 290 2.17 6.37 -2.28
CA PRO A 290 1.76 7.64 -1.70
C PRO A 290 2.90 8.50 -1.13
N VAL A 291 3.96 7.90 -0.61
CA VAL A 291 5.09 8.65 -0.03
C VAL A 291 5.82 9.41 -1.14
N GLN A 292 6.14 8.73 -2.25
CA GLN A 292 6.73 9.38 -3.41
C GLN A 292 5.79 10.42 -4.03
N GLN A 293 4.48 10.16 -4.04
CA GLN A 293 3.50 11.16 -4.48
C GLN A 293 3.53 12.40 -3.61
N PHE A 294 3.52 12.26 -2.29
CA PHE A 294 3.63 13.38 -1.34
C PHE A 294 4.90 14.20 -1.62
N LEU A 295 6.07 13.55 -1.69
CA LEU A 295 7.34 14.23 -1.92
C LEU A 295 7.44 14.91 -3.30
N ALA A 296 6.71 14.41 -4.30
CA ALA A 296 6.63 15.02 -5.62
C ALA A 296 5.64 16.20 -5.67
N MET A 297 4.67 16.23 -4.76
CA MET A 297 3.68 17.31 -4.63
C MET A 297 4.19 18.47 -3.76
N ASP A 298 5.13 18.21 -2.85
CA ASP A 298 5.83 19.22 -2.04
C ASP A 298 6.88 19.93 -2.91
N LEU A 299 6.42 20.95 -3.64
CA LEU A 299 7.19 21.67 -4.66
C LEU A 299 8.12 22.72 -4.03
N ASP A 300 7.71 23.30 -2.90
CA ASP A 300 8.53 24.26 -2.18
C ASP A 300 9.51 23.62 -1.19
N LEU A 301 9.42 22.29 -1.03
CA LEU A 301 10.25 21.47 -0.15
C LEU A 301 10.06 21.86 1.33
N SER A 302 8.85 22.26 1.71
CA SER A 302 8.51 22.64 3.09
C SER A 302 8.30 21.45 4.02
N GLY A 303 8.16 20.24 3.48
CA GLY A 303 7.86 19.02 4.24
C GLY A 303 6.37 18.86 4.56
N SER A 304 5.52 19.63 3.90
CA SER A 304 4.07 19.69 4.10
C SER A 304 3.40 20.12 2.80
N LEU A 305 2.16 19.68 2.55
CA LEU A 305 1.43 20.10 1.35
C LEU A 305 0.50 21.27 1.68
N THR A 306 0.81 22.42 1.10
CA THR A 306 0.01 23.63 1.25
C THR A 306 -1.23 23.60 0.33
N PRO A 307 -2.28 24.39 0.64
CA PRO A 307 -3.42 24.55 -0.26
C PRO A 307 -3.04 25.04 -1.67
N ALA A 308 -1.93 25.77 -1.79
CA ALA A 308 -1.44 26.29 -3.07
C ALA A 308 -0.86 25.17 -3.96
N GLU A 309 -0.08 24.26 -3.37
CA GLU A 309 0.47 23.09 -4.07
C GLU A 309 -0.64 22.14 -4.51
N LEU A 310 -1.61 21.92 -3.63
CA LEU A 310 -2.78 21.08 -3.92
C LEU A 310 -3.67 21.67 -5.03
N ALA A 311 -3.76 22.99 -5.14
CA ALA A 311 -4.56 23.64 -6.18
C ALA A 311 -3.96 23.45 -7.59
N GLY A 312 -2.66 23.14 -7.69
CA GLY A 312 -1.99 22.83 -8.95
C GLY A 312 -2.24 21.41 -9.47
N LEU A 313 -2.85 20.55 -8.66
CA LEU A 313 -3.15 19.17 -9.06
C LEU A 313 -4.31 19.12 -10.05
N PRO A 314 -4.30 18.17 -10.99
CA PRO A 314 -5.41 18.04 -11.92
C PRO A 314 -6.67 17.60 -11.14
N ALA A 315 -7.87 17.85 -11.70
CA ALA A 315 -9.15 17.70 -11.01
C ALA A 315 -9.47 16.30 -10.44
N TRP A 316 -8.65 15.29 -10.75
CA TRP A 316 -8.71 13.90 -10.32
C TRP A 316 -7.64 13.56 -9.26
N GLY A 317 -6.84 14.54 -8.83
CA GLY A 317 -5.94 14.43 -7.67
C GLY A 317 -6.72 14.39 -6.35
N PRO A 318 -6.03 14.27 -5.20
CA PRO A 318 -6.67 14.45 -3.90
C PRO A 318 -7.47 15.77 -3.93
N PRO A 319 -8.66 15.82 -3.35
CA PRO A 319 -9.66 16.89 -3.55
C PRO A 319 -9.27 18.27 -2.98
N GLY A 320 -7.97 18.48 -2.82
CA GLY A 320 -7.32 19.72 -2.47
C GLY A 320 -7.78 20.24 -1.12
N LYS A 321 -8.00 21.55 -1.07
CA LYS A 321 -8.42 22.28 0.14
C LYS A 321 -9.77 21.82 0.72
N ASN A 322 -10.63 21.15 -0.06
CA ASN A 322 -12.01 20.88 0.38
C ASN A 322 -12.07 19.81 1.46
N TRP A 323 -11.08 18.93 1.55
CA TRP A 323 -11.02 17.90 2.59
C TRP A 323 -10.02 18.25 3.70
N LEU A 324 -9.25 19.34 3.56
CA LEU A 324 -8.18 19.71 4.48
C LEU A 324 -8.66 19.73 5.92
N ALA A 325 -9.76 20.43 6.20
CA ALA A 325 -10.29 20.54 7.55
C ALA A 325 -10.65 19.20 8.23
N GLY A 326 -10.88 18.13 7.46
CA GLY A 326 -11.20 16.79 8.00
C GLY A 326 -9.98 15.91 8.28
N PHE A 327 -8.83 16.28 7.71
CA PHE A 327 -7.60 15.49 7.79
C PHE A 327 -6.40 16.30 8.32
N ASP A 328 -6.53 17.60 8.55
CA ASP A 328 -5.59 18.47 9.26
C ASP A 328 -5.80 18.31 10.77
N ASP A 329 -5.21 17.24 11.32
CA ASP A 329 -5.37 16.80 12.71
C ASP A 329 -4.66 17.77 13.68
N ASP A 330 -3.53 18.38 13.26
CA ASP A 330 -2.80 19.37 14.07
C ASP A 330 -3.20 20.84 13.81
N LYS A 331 -4.06 21.09 12.82
CA LYS A 331 -4.68 22.39 12.49
C LYS A 331 -3.68 23.44 12.01
N ASP A 332 -2.62 23.00 11.35
CA ASP A 332 -1.58 23.89 10.81
C ASP A 332 -1.94 24.45 9.43
N GLY A 333 -3.06 23.99 8.83
CA GLY A 333 -3.54 24.44 7.53
C GLY A 333 -2.81 23.81 6.34
N THR A 334 -2.06 22.74 6.56
CA THR A 334 -1.36 21.95 5.54
C THR A 334 -1.64 20.45 5.73
N TYR A 335 -1.14 19.60 4.83
CA TYR A 335 -1.06 18.17 5.12
C TYR A 335 0.38 17.78 5.43
N SER A 336 0.60 17.19 6.59
CA SER A 336 1.75 16.33 6.85
C SER A 336 1.65 15.02 6.05
N LEU A 337 2.77 14.26 5.97
CA LEU A 337 2.76 12.96 5.30
C LEU A 337 1.72 12.02 5.93
N SER A 338 1.64 11.95 7.25
CA SER A 338 0.69 11.08 7.95
C SER A 338 -0.77 11.41 7.59
N GLU A 339 -1.13 12.69 7.57
CA GLU A 339 -2.48 13.13 7.21
C GLU A 339 -2.79 12.83 5.74
N PHE A 340 -1.81 13.07 4.86
CA PHE A 340 -1.92 12.76 3.43
C PHE A 340 -2.18 11.27 3.18
N LEU A 341 -1.48 10.39 3.89
CA LEU A 341 -1.66 8.93 3.80
C LEU A 341 -3.03 8.45 4.28
N LEU A 342 -3.79 9.29 4.99
CA LEU A 342 -5.14 8.96 5.44
C LEU A 342 -6.23 9.43 4.45
N ILE A 343 -5.89 10.25 3.46
CA ILE A 343 -6.87 10.80 2.51
C ILE A 343 -7.49 9.68 1.65
N PRO A 344 -8.83 9.60 1.49
CA PRO A 344 -9.48 8.54 0.73
C PRO A 344 -8.95 8.38 -0.70
N HIS A 345 -8.68 9.46 -1.42
CA HIS A 345 -8.15 9.41 -2.80
C HIS A 345 -6.72 8.85 -2.90
N ILE A 346 -5.95 8.94 -1.82
CA ILE A 346 -4.61 8.34 -1.72
C ILE A 346 -4.74 6.85 -1.39
N ASN A 347 -5.78 6.50 -0.63
CA ASN A 347 -6.13 5.15 -0.25
C ASN A 347 -7.06 4.51 -1.28
N LEU A 348 -6.51 4.06 -2.41
CA LEU A 348 -7.21 3.46 -3.56
C LEU A 348 -7.92 2.12 -3.28
N MET A 349 -8.66 2.01 -2.17
CA MET A 349 -9.39 0.83 -1.75
C MET A 349 -10.79 0.75 -2.35
N ALA A 350 -11.45 1.91 -2.57
CA ALA A 350 -12.79 2.00 -3.12
C ALA A 350 -12.96 3.24 -4.00
N VAL A 351 -14.09 3.31 -4.70
CA VAL A 351 -14.48 4.48 -5.52
C VAL A 351 -15.13 5.51 -4.61
N TRP A 352 -14.34 6.15 -3.74
CA TRP A 352 -14.84 7.03 -2.66
C TRP A 352 -15.70 8.21 -3.13
N HIS A 353 -15.52 8.66 -4.37
CA HIS A 353 -16.32 9.71 -5.00
C HIS A 353 -17.64 9.20 -5.60
N GLY A 354 -17.98 7.93 -5.39
CA GLY A 354 -19.19 7.30 -5.94
C GLY A 354 -20.42 7.37 -5.04
N ALA A 355 -20.32 7.91 -3.82
CA ALA A 355 -21.46 8.06 -2.92
C ALA A 355 -22.51 9.00 -3.52
N THR A 356 -23.78 8.66 -3.36
CA THR A 356 -24.92 9.40 -3.93
C THR A 356 -25.99 9.57 -2.87
N ASP A 357 -26.53 10.79 -2.75
CA ASP A 357 -27.73 11.08 -1.96
C ASP A 357 -28.94 10.44 -2.66
N THR A 358 -29.37 9.30 -2.12
CA THR A 358 -30.46 8.49 -2.67
C THR A 358 -31.83 8.93 -2.16
N ASN A 359 -31.89 9.55 -0.97
CA ASN A 359 -33.13 9.99 -0.34
C ASN A 359 -33.52 11.43 -0.74
N GLY A 360 -32.58 12.20 -1.32
CA GLY A 360 -32.76 13.56 -1.83
C GLY A 360 -32.82 14.63 -0.74
N ASP A 361 -32.30 14.38 0.46
CA ASP A 361 -32.31 15.33 1.58
C ASP A 361 -31.17 16.36 1.53
N GLY A 362 -30.29 16.25 0.53
CA GLY A 362 -29.16 17.14 0.30
C GLY A 362 -27.94 16.80 1.16
N LYS A 363 -27.94 15.67 1.87
CA LYS A 363 -26.83 15.15 2.67
C LYS A 363 -26.56 13.69 2.29
N LEU A 364 -25.37 13.21 2.67
CA LEU A 364 -25.07 11.79 2.62
C LEU A 364 -25.30 11.21 4.02
N SER A 365 -26.04 10.12 4.10
CA SER A 365 -26.09 9.26 5.29
C SER A 365 -24.90 8.29 5.34
N PRO A 366 -24.58 7.72 6.52
CA PRO A 366 -23.58 6.65 6.63
C PRO A 366 -23.86 5.46 5.71
N GLU A 367 -25.13 5.14 5.47
CA GLU A 367 -25.55 4.08 4.56
C GLU A 367 -25.27 4.41 3.09
N GLU A 368 -25.51 5.66 2.68
CA GLU A 368 -25.22 6.16 1.32
C GLU A 368 -23.73 6.34 1.05
N PHE A 369 -22.94 6.53 2.12
CA PHE A 369 -21.49 6.60 2.05
C PHE A 369 -20.82 5.21 2.21
N ARG A 370 -21.52 4.10 1.92
CA ARG A 370 -20.96 2.74 2.03
C ARG A 370 -20.62 2.14 0.66
N PHE A 371 -19.37 1.67 0.51
CA PHE A 371 -18.85 1.18 -0.79
C PHE A 371 -18.71 -0.34 -0.89
N MET A 372 -18.70 -1.04 0.26
CA MET A 372 -18.49 -2.48 0.35
C MET A 372 -19.42 -3.08 1.42
N PRO A 373 -19.83 -4.35 1.28
CA PRO A 373 -20.47 -5.08 2.38
C PRO A 373 -19.52 -5.22 3.57
N ALA A 374 -20.06 -5.09 4.78
CA ALA A 374 -19.30 -5.33 6.00
C ALA A 374 -18.80 -6.80 6.08
N PRO A 375 -17.65 -7.07 6.71
CA PRO A 375 -16.80 -6.12 7.42
C PRO A 375 -15.91 -5.26 6.52
N ALA A 376 -15.72 -5.61 5.24
CA ALA A 376 -14.76 -4.97 4.34
C ALA A 376 -14.93 -3.44 4.26
N LEU A 377 -13.86 -2.70 4.58
CA LEU A 377 -13.80 -1.23 4.60
C LEU A 377 -14.81 -0.52 5.51
N ALA A 378 -15.61 -1.24 6.30
CA ALA A 378 -16.75 -0.64 6.99
C ALA A 378 -16.29 0.38 8.06
N ALA A 379 -15.23 0.07 8.81
CA ALA A 379 -14.66 0.97 9.80
C ALA A 379 -13.90 2.15 9.16
N LEU A 380 -13.12 1.90 8.10
CA LEU A 380 -12.44 2.98 7.37
C LEU A 380 -13.44 3.96 6.75
N THR A 381 -14.52 3.43 6.17
CA THR A 381 -15.60 4.23 5.60
C THR A 381 -16.26 5.11 6.65
N ALA A 382 -16.55 4.55 7.83
CA ALA A 382 -17.14 5.30 8.92
C ALA A 382 -16.18 6.37 9.49
N GLU A 383 -14.88 6.12 9.47
CA GLU A 383 -13.86 7.10 9.85
C GLU A 383 -13.79 8.25 8.84
N TYR A 384 -13.82 7.97 7.54
CA TYR A 384 -13.87 9.00 6.51
C TYR A 384 -15.15 9.81 6.56
N PHE A 385 -16.30 9.17 6.76
CA PHE A 385 -17.56 9.88 6.95
C PHE A 385 -17.47 10.85 8.14
N ARG A 386 -16.97 10.38 9.30
CA ARG A 386 -16.76 11.22 10.49
C ARG A 386 -15.85 12.42 10.21
N ARG A 387 -14.78 12.24 9.45
CA ARG A 387 -13.82 13.30 9.12
C ARG A 387 -14.39 14.34 8.15
N LEU A 388 -15.28 13.92 7.25
CA LEU A 388 -15.85 14.78 6.22
C LEU A 388 -17.19 15.42 6.62
N ASP A 389 -17.89 14.87 7.61
CA ASP A 389 -19.13 15.41 8.20
C ASP A 389 -18.81 16.51 9.24
N LEU A 390 -18.29 17.64 8.73
CA LEU A 390 -17.84 18.80 9.53
C LEU A 390 -18.92 19.87 9.76
#